data_AF-A0A6G3MJT1-F1
#
_entry.id   AF-A0A6G3MJT1-F1
#
_cell.length_a   1.000
_cell.length_b   1.000
_cell.length_c   1.000
_cell.angle_alpha   90.00
_cell.angle_beta   90.00
_cell.angle_gamma   90.00
#
_symmetry.space_group_name_H-M   'P 1'
#
loop_
_entity.id
_entity.type
_entity.pdbx_description
1 polymer ?
#
loop_
_entity_poly.entity_id
_entity_poly.type
_entity_poly.pdbx_seq_one_letter_code
_entity_poly.pdbx_strand_id
1 'polypeptide(L)'
;QNIINVDSEYIHTHNKITETILLKFLDSCVKKYRQAIIEPGTTVGPLCAQSIGEPATQMTLKTFHFAGVAAMNITLGVPRLKEIINASANISTPIITVPIDIDCDIDYARRVKGRIEKTTLGHVCSSFSEIYSDETCCIRIQLDMGRIKLLQLEIDLDTVAKAIIKSPSLKLRPNQVVCMNPSIIAIYPERRETSSRYFVLQHLKAQLNNLLIKGFPSINRAIVHF
;
A
#
# COMPACT_ATOMS: atom_id res chain seq x y z
N GLN A 1 -4.08 -6.05 57.32
CA GLN A 1 -2.81 -6.78 57.47
C GLN A 1 -2.17 -6.94 56.08
N ASN A 2 -0.95 -6.41 55.96
CA ASN A 2 0.15 -6.82 55.08
C ASN A 2 0.00 -6.72 53.56
N ILE A 3 0.29 -5.52 53.03
CA ILE A 3 1.07 -5.31 51.79
C ILE A 3 1.75 -3.96 52.06
N ILE A 4 2.99 -3.86 52.55
CA ILE A 4 4.24 -3.97 51.80
C ILE A 4 5.32 -4.17 52.87
N ASN A 5 5.97 -5.34 52.93
CA ASN A 5 7.21 -5.50 53.68
C ASN A 5 8.31 -4.91 52.78
N VAL A 6 8.62 -3.63 52.96
CA VAL A 6 9.78 -3.02 52.30
C VAL A 6 10.98 -3.45 53.11
N ASP A 7 11.88 -4.25 52.52
CA ASP A 7 13.13 -4.67 53.15
C ASP A 7 13.89 -3.43 53.63
N SER A 8 13.94 -3.26 54.96
CA SER A 8 14.54 -2.09 55.63
C SER A 8 16.03 -1.93 55.31
N GLU A 9 16.68 -3.02 54.89
CA GLU A 9 18.10 -3.08 54.56
C GLU A 9 18.46 -2.36 53.24
N TYR A 10 17.53 -2.29 52.28
CA TYR A 10 17.77 -1.62 50.99
C TYR A 10 17.68 -0.09 51.07
N ILE A 11 16.91 0.43 52.04
CA ILE A 11 16.69 1.87 52.23
C ILE A 11 17.93 2.55 52.83
N HIS A 12 18.62 1.86 53.74
CA HIS A 12 19.75 2.43 54.49
C HIS A 12 21.07 2.47 53.72
N THR A 13 21.23 1.64 52.68
CA THR A 13 22.53 1.48 52.02
C THR A 13 22.84 2.55 50.98
N HIS A 14 21.85 3.27 50.43
CA HIS A 14 22.11 4.13 49.26
C HIS A 14 21.59 5.56 49.28
N ASN A 15 20.75 6.00 50.24
CA ASN A 15 20.35 7.41 50.30
C ASN A 15 19.86 7.82 51.70
N LYS A 16 19.99 9.12 52.04
CA LYS A 16 19.51 9.75 53.29
C LYS A 16 17.97 9.78 53.42
N ILE A 17 17.30 8.68 53.10
CA ILE A 17 15.85 8.54 53.15
C ILE A 17 15.52 7.88 54.47
N THR A 18 14.92 8.65 55.37
CA THR A 18 14.34 8.11 56.60
C THR A 18 13.04 7.40 56.29
N GLU A 19 12.74 6.35 57.06
CA GLU A 19 11.48 5.59 56.98
C GLU A 19 10.24 6.50 57.02
N THR A 20 10.29 7.57 57.81
CA THR A 20 9.23 8.57 57.92
C THR A 20 8.99 9.34 56.62
N ILE A 21 10.03 9.61 55.83
CA ILE A 21 9.91 10.24 54.52
C ILE A 21 9.29 9.26 53.53
N LEU A 22 9.70 7.99 53.56
CA LEU A 22 9.17 6.95 52.69
C LEU A 22 7.67 6.73 52.95
N LEU A 23 7.25 6.62 54.21
CA LEU A 23 5.84 6.46 54.57
C LEU A 23 5.00 7.67 54.13
N LYS A 24 5.50 8.89 54.33
CA LYS A 24 4.82 10.12 53.86
C LYS A 24 4.74 10.20 52.33
N PHE A 25 5.77 9.73 51.63
CA PHE A 25 5.78 9.64 50.18
C PHE A 25 4.72 8.65 49.68
N LEU A 26 4.68 7.45 50.25
CA LEU A 26 3.68 6.43 49.91
C LEU A 26 2.25 6.93 50.19
N ASP A 27 2.01 7.55 51.35
CA ASP A 27 0.71 8.15 51.68
C ASP A 27 0.32 9.26 50.68
N SER A 28 1.27 10.11 50.30
CA SER A 28 1.07 11.15 49.28
C SER A 28 0.75 10.56 47.90
N CYS A 29 1.42 9.47 47.50
CA CYS A 29 1.14 8.73 46.26
C CYS A 29 -0.26 8.14 46.27
N VAL A 30 -0.66 7.47 47.36
CA VAL A 30 -2.00 6.89 47.51
C VAL A 30 -3.07 7.98 47.48
N LYS A 31 -2.83 9.12 48.15
CA LYS A 31 -3.74 10.27 48.15
C LYS A 31 -3.91 10.86 46.75
N LYS A 32 -2.81 11.11 46.02
CA LYS A 32 -2.86 11.60 44.63
C LYS A 32 -3.56 10.62 43.69
N TYR A 33 -3.29 9.32 43.84
CA TYR A 33 -3.97 8.28 43.05
C TYR A 33 -5.48 8.30 43.29
N ARG A 34 -5.92 8.33 44.56
CA ARG A 34 -7.35 8.40 44.91
C ARG A 34 -8.02 9.66 44.35
N GLN A 35 -7.32 10.79 44.32
CA GLN A 35 -7.82 12.05 43.74
C GLN A 35 -7.83 12.06 42.21
N ALA A 36 -7.03 11.22 41.55
CA ALA A 36 -7.00 11.11 40.09
C ALA A 36 -8.13 10.22 39.51
N ILE A 37 -8.88 9.53 40.38
CA ILE A 37 -10.05 8.76 39.97
C ILE A 37 -11.17 9.72 39.59
N ILE A 38 -11.80 9.47 38.45
CA ILE A 38 -12.88 10.32 37.95
C ILE A 38 -14.10 10.29 38.87
N GLU A 39 -14.68 11.46 39.12
CA GLU A 39 -15.88 11.59 39.95
C GLU A 39 -17.11 11.01 39.22
N PRO A 40 -17.93 10.18 39.91
CA PRO A 40 -19.18 9.67 39.34
C PRO A 40 -20.11 10.80 38.89
N GLY A 41 -20.73 10.64 37.71
CA GLY A 41 -21.64 11.65 37.15
C GLY A 41 -20.95 12.76 36.33
N THR A 42 -19.61 12.75 36.23
CA THR A 42 -18.87 13.65 35.34
C THR A 42 -19.31 13.49 33.87
N THR A 43 -19.59 14.58 33.18
CA THR A 43 -19.99 14.60 31.77
C THR A 43 -18.79 14.41 30.83
N VAL A 44 -18.27 13.19 30.76
CA VAL A 44 -17.07 12.84 29.97
C VAL A 44 -17.24 13.00 28.46
N GLY A 45 -18.47 12.92 27.93
CA GLY A 45 -18.76 13.04 26.50
C GLY A 45 -18.34 14.40 25.91
N PRO A 46 -18.91 15.52 26.40
CA PRO A 46 -18.53 16.86 25.97
C PRO A 46 -17.04 17.17 26.20
N LEU A 47 -16.47 16.75 27.33
CA LEU A 47 -15.05 16.93 27.64
C LEU A 47 -14.17 16.24 26.59
N CYS A 48 -14.50 15.00 26.21
CA CYS A 48 -13.81 14.23 25.18
C CYS A 48 -13.95 14.91 23.80
N ALA A 49 -15.16 15.34 23.44
CA ALA A 49 -15.44 15.99 22.16
C ALA A 49 -14.62 17.28 21.99
N GLN A 50 -14.56 18.14 23.01
CA GLN A 50 -13.76 19.37 22.98
C GLN A 50 -12.26 19.06 22.94
N SER A 51 -11.80 18.10 23.75
CA SER A 51 -10.37 17.72 23.83
C SER A 51 -9.81 17.20 22.51
N ILE A 52 -10.65 16.58 21.66
CA ILE A 52 -10.26 16.15 20.31
C ILE A 52 -10.47 17.27 19.28
N GLY A 53 -11.57 18.02 19.38
CA GLY A 53 -11.98 19.02 18.40
C GLY A 53 -11.10 20.27 18.37
N GLU A 54 -10.69 20.79 19.53
CA GLU A 54 -9.89 22.02 19.61
C GLU A 54 -8.49 21.84 18.98
N PRO A 55 -7.71 20.79 19.29
CA PRO A 55 -6.43 20.55 18.62
C PRO A 55 -6.56 20.32 17.12
N ALA A 56 -7.67 19.71 16.67
CA ALA A 56 -7.88 19.46 15.23
C ALA A 56 -7.82 20.77 14.42
N THR A 57 -8.37 21.86 14.94
CA THR A 57 -8.29 23.17 14.26
C THR A 57 -6.84 23.69 14.13
N GLN A 58 -5.97 23.37 15.09
CA GLN A 58 -4.56 23.76 15.14
C GLN A 58 -3.65 22.84 14.28
N MET A 59 -4.12 21.65 13.92
CA MET A 59 -3.37 20.67 13.10
C MET A 59 -3.30 21.03 11.61
N THR A 60 -3.86 22.17 11.17
CA THR A 60 -4.00 22.55 9.76
C THR A 60 -2.69 22.88 9.04
N LEU A 61 -1.58 23.16 9.75
CA LEU A 61 -0.33 23.64 9.12
C LEU A 61 0.93 22.79 9.36
N LYS A 62 0.87 21.65 10.08
CA LYS A 62 2.08 20.90 10.52
C LYS A 62 2.30 19.52 9.91
N THR A 63 1.67 19.17 8.79
CA THR A 63 1.67 17.79 8.27
C THR A 63 2.44 17.56 6.96
N PHE A 64 3.32 18.48 6.57
CA PHE A 64 4.22 18.30 5.40
C PHE A 64 5.60 17.72 5.75
N HIS A 65 5.79 17.18 6.96
CA HIS A 65 7.03 16.48 7.28
C HIS A 65 6.83 14.97 7.20
N PHE A 66 7.29 14.44 6.06
CA PHE A 66 7.32 13.05 5.69
C PHE A 66 7.89 12.18 6.81
N ALA A 67 7.13 11.18 7.24
CA ALA A 67 7.63 10.10 8.07
C ALA A 67 8.52 9.19 7.21
N GLY A 68 9.83 9.44 7.23
CA GLY A 68 10.89 8.44 7.04
C GLY A 68 11.07 7.75 5.68
N VAL A 69 10.11 7.81 4.76
CA VAL A 69 10.25 7.26 3.40
C VAL A 69 9.70 8.28 2.41
N ALA A 70 10.58 8.94 1.67
CA ALA A 70 10.30 10.08 0.78
C ALA A 70 9.34 9.79 -0.41
N ALA A 71 8.60 8.68 -0.42
CA ALA A 71 7.92 8.16 -1.61
C ALA A 71 6.38 7.99 -1.49
N MET A 72 5.77 8.19 -0.32
CA MET A 72 4.31 8.13 -0.16
C MET A 72 3.75 9.37 0.54
N ASN A 73 2.86 10.08 -0.14
CA ASN A 73 2.03 11.11 0.48
C ASN A 73 0.96 10.41 1.31
N ILE A 74 0.98 10.59 2.63
CA ILE A 74 0.00 10.04 3.57
C ILE A 74 -0.93 11.17 3.97
N THR A 75 -2.25 10.96 3.94
CA THR A 75 -3.18 11.93 4.53
C THR A 75 -2.98 11.99 6.04
N LEU A 76 -2.64 13.17 6.55
CA LEU A 76 -2.40 13.45 7.96
C LEU A 76 -3.24 14.66 8.42
N GLY A 77 -3.44 14.77 9.73
CA GLY A 77 -4.15 15.90 10.33
C GLY A 77 -5.67 15.81 10.20
N VAL A 78 -6.32 16.97 10.03
CA VAL A 78 -7.79 17.10 10.00
C VAL A 78 -8.46 16.20 8.96
N PRO A 79 -7.97 16.09 7.71
CA PRO A 79 -8.59 15.20 6.72
C PRO A 79 -8.65 13.74 7.18
N ARG A 80 -7.57 13.24 7.80
CA ARG A 80 -7.52 11.87 8.30
C ARG A 80 -8.40 11.65 9.52
N LEU A 81 -8.43 12.61 10.44
CA LEU A 81 -9.34 12.58 11.59
C LEU A 81 -10.82 12.52 11.15
N LYS A 82 -11.18 13.32 10.14
CA LYS A 82 -12.53 13.32 9.54
C LYS A 82 -12.89 11.95 8.94
N GLU A 83 -11.98 11.32 8.22
CA GLU A 83 -12.21 9.98 7.66
C GLU A 83 -12.49 8.93 8.74
N ILE A 84 -11.73 8.96 9.85
CA ILE A 84 -11.85 8.01 10.97
C ILE A 84 -13.18 8.22 11.72
N ILE A 85 -13.51 9.46 12.10
CA ILE A 85 -14.74 9.76 12.86
C ILE A 85 -15.99 9.42 12.05
N ASN A 86 -15.99 9.69 10.74
CA ASN A 86 -17.12 9.40 9.88
C ASN A 86 -17.22 7.93 9.47
N ALA A 87 -16.27 7.08 9.86
CA ALA A 87 -16.17 5.68 9.43
C ALA A 87 -16.33 5.54 7.90
N SER A 88 -15.63 6.39 7.14
CA SER A 88 -15.77 6.42 5.68
C SER A 88 -15.36 5.09 5.06
N ALA A 89 -16.22 4.53 4.18
CA ALA A 89 -15.92 3.30 3.46
C ALA A 89 -14.75 3.48 2.47
N ASN A 90 -14.61 4.67 1.90
CA ASN A 90 -13.53 5.03 0.99
C ASN A 90 -12.61 6.03 1.67
N ILE A 91 -11.35 5.67 1.84
CA ILE A 91 -10.32 6.51 2.47
C ILE A 91 -9.26 6.92 1.45
N SER A 92 -8.69 8.10 1.66
CA SER A 92 -7.56 8.58 0.89
C SER A 92 -6.30 7.85 1.31
N THR A 93 -5.47 7.43 0.34
CA THR A 93 -4.14 6.85 0.59
C THR A 93 -4.13 5.68 1.60
N PRO A 94 -4.87 4.56 1.36
CA PRO A 94 -4.83 3.40 2.24
C PRO A 94 -3.44 2.74 2.22
N ILE A 95 -2.93 2.38 3.40
CA ILE A 95 -1.65 1.69 3.58
C ILE A 95 -1.91 0.36 4.28
N ILE A 96 -1.36 -0.71 3.71
CA ILE A 96 -1.39 -2.05 4.31
C ILE A 96 0.06 -2.42 4.62
N THR A 97 0.34 -2.69 5.89
CA THR A 97 1.65 -3.20 6.32
C THR A 97 1.56 -4.72 6.35
N VAL A 98 2.45 -5.39 5.61
CA VAL A 98 2.45 -6.84 5.49
C VAL A 98 3.78 -7.37 6.02
N PRO A 99 3.79 -8.16 7.12
CA PRO A 99 5.00 -8.81 7.58
C PRO A 99 5.40 -9.92 6.59
N ILE A 100 6.70 -10.10 6.42
CA ILE A 100 7.28 -11.13 5.54
C ILE A 100 7.83 -12.25 6.42
N ASP A 101 7.57 -13.50 6.03
CA ASP A 101 7.97 -14.69 6.79
C ASP A 101 9.50 -14.87 6.85
N ILE A 102 10.19 -14.53 5.76
CA ILE A 102 11.65 -14.54 5.67
C ILE A 102 12.10 -13.09 5.50
N ASP A 103 12.54 -12.46 6.59
CA ASP A 103 12.97 -11.06 6.64
C ASP A 103 14.45 -10.84 6.30
N CYS A 104 15.25 -11.91 6.31
CA CYS A 104 16.69 -11.86 6.04
C CYS A 104 17.07 -11.93 4.53
N ASP A 105 16.12 -12.19 3.63
CA ASP A 105 16.35 -12.31 2.18
C ASP A 105 15.70 -11.16 1.39
N ILE A 106 16.54 -10.26 0.86
CA ILE A 106 16.13 -9.13 0.03
C ILE A 106 15.47 -9.61 -1.27
N ASP A 107 15.97 -10.69 -1.88
CA ASP A 107 15.40 -11.22 -3.11
C ASP A 107 14.05 -11.87 -2.85
N TYR A 108 13.85 -12.49 -1.68
CA TYR A 108 12.52 -12.94 -1.26
C TYR A 108 11.54 -11.75 -1.16
N ALA A 109 11.93 -10.67 -0.48
CA ALA A 109 11.10 -9.48 -0.37
C ALA A 109 10.76 -8.86 -1.74
N ARG A 110 11.72 -8.84 -2.68
CA ARG A 110 11.49 -8.38 -4.06
C ARG A 110 10.52 -9.28 -4.84
N ARG A 111 10.64 -10.60 -4.73
CA ARG A 111 9.70 -11.55 -5.35
C ARG A 111 8.28 -11.37 -4.81
N VAL A 112 8.13 -11.26 -3.49
CA VAL A 112 6.83 -11.02 -2.85
C VAL A 112 6.25 -9.67 -3.31
N LYS A 113 7.07 -8.61 -3.33
CA LYS A 113 6.67 -7.30 -3.87
C LYS A 113 6.14 -7.41 -5.30
N GLY A 114 6.86 -8.08 -6.20
CA GLY A 114 6.45 -8.23 -7.60
C GLY A 114 5.17 -9.06 -7.80
N ARG A 115 4.81 -9.93 -6.85
CA ARG A 115 3.54 -10.68 -6.87
C ARG A 115 2.35 -9.87 -6.37
N ILE A 116 2.58 -8.86 -5.52
CA ILE A 116 1.52 -8.03 -4.92
C ILE A 116 1.25 -6.79 -5.78
N GLU A 117 2.32 -6.11 -6.22
CA GLU A 117 2.25 -4.87 -6.98
C GLU A 117 1.62 -5.07 -8.37
N LYS A 118 0.67 -4.18 -8.71
CA LYS A 118 0.02 -4.17 -10.02
C LYS A 118 1.04 -3.95 -11.14
N THR A 119 1.20 -4.98 -11.97
CA THR A 119 2.05 -4.95 -13.15
C THR A 119 1.18 -4.97 -14.39
N THR A 120 1.15 -3.85 -15.11
CA THR A 120 0.49 -3.74 -16.41
C THR A 120 1.43 -4.08 -17.55
N LEU A 121 0.88 -4.39 -18.72
CA LEU A 121 1.68 -4.62 -19.94
C LEU A 121 2.52 -3.40 -20.30
N GLY A 122 2.03 -2.18 -20.10
CA GLY A 122 2.81 -0.96 -20.27
C GLY A 122 4.08 -0.87 -19.43
N HIS A 123 4.12 -1.47 -18.24
CA HIS A 123 5.32 -1.48 -17.39
C HIS A 123 6.42 -2.41 -17.94
N VAL A 124 5.99 -3.51 -18.58
CA VAL A 124 6.87 -4.62 -18.99
C VAL A 124 7.29 -4.51 -20.46
N CYS A 125 6.53 -3.78 -21.27
CA CYS A 125 6.85 -3.57 -22.68
C CYS A 125 7.93 -2.49 -22.88
N SER A 126 8.74 -2.67 -23.92
CA SER A 126 9.61 -1.60 -24.43
C SER A 126 8.85 -0.71 -25.41
N SER A 127 7.99 -1.28 -26.26
CA SER A 127 7.24 -0.53 -27.25
C SER A 127 6.02 -1.28 -27.79
N PHE A 128 5.03 -0.51 -28.23
CA PHE A 128 3.87 -0.95 -29.01
C PHE A 128 3.98 -0.36 -30.42
N SER A 129 4.24 -1.20 -31.41
CA SER A 129 4.34 -0.78 -32.82
C SER A 129 3.12 -1.26 -33.61
N GLU A 130 2.47 -0.36 -34.33
CA GLU A 130 1.41 -0.69 -35.27
C GLU A 130 2.03 -0.93 -36.65
N ILE A 131 1.66 -2.03 -37.28
CA ILE A 131 2.12 -2.38 -38.62
C ILE A 131 0.89 -2.38 -39.52
N TYR A 132 0.96 -1.55 -40.56
CA TYR A 132 -0.05 -1.45 -41.60
C TYR A 132 0.54 -2.05 -42.87
N SER A 133 -0.07 -3.12 -43.35
CA SER A 133 0.22 -3.72 -44.64
C SER A 133 -1.06 -3.78 -45.47
N ASP A 134 -0.92 -3.93 -46.78
CA ASP A 134 -2.08 -3.96 -47.69
C ASP A 134 -3.01 -5.14 -47.40
N GLU A 135 -2.45 -6.25 -46.92
CA GLU A 135 -3.19 -7.48 -46.60
C GLU A 135 -3.69 -7.53 -45.15
N THR A 136 -2.86 -7.13 -44.19
CA THR A 136 -3.16 -7.24 -42.75
C THR A 136 -2.66 -6.02 -41.98
N CYS A 137 -3.29 -5.76 -40.84
CA CYS A 137 -2.76 -4.82 -39.87
C CYS A 137 -2.61 -5.53 -38.53
N CYS A 138 -1.52 -5.28 -37.81
CA CYS A 138 -1.27 -5.90 -36.53
C CYS A 138 -0.62 -4.94 -35.53
N ILE A 139 -0.79 -5.26 -34.25
CA ILE A 139 -0.04 -4.61 -33.16
C ILE A 139 1.06 -5.56 -32.75
N ARG A 140 2.30 -5.12 -32.89
CA ARG A 140 3.48 -5.82 -32.41
C ARG A 140 3.91 -5.25 -31.06
N ILE A 141 3.98 -6.14 -30.07
CA ILE A 141 4.32 -5.86 -28.68
C ILE A 141 5.72 -6.42 -28.45
N GLN A 142 6.66 -5.57 -28.07
CA GLN A 142 8.01 -5.97 -27.70
C GLN A 142 8.14 -5.97 -26.17
N LEU A 143 8.44 -7.13 -25.59
CA LEU A 143 8.69 -7.27 -24.15
C LEU A 143 10.15 -6.91 -23.82
N ASP A 144 10.34 -6.18 -22.71
CA ASP A 144 11.65 -5.90 -22.14
C ASP A 144 12.05 -7.04 -21.19
N MET A 145 12.67 -8.08 -21.75
CA MET A 145 13.14 -9.23 -20.97
C MET A 145 14.20 -8.85 -19.93
N GLY A 146 14.94 -7.76 -20.14
CA GLY A 146 15.90 -7.25 -19.16
C GLY A 146 15.17 -6.72 -17.92
N ARG A 147 14.14 -5.91 -18.12
CA ARG A 147 13.29 -5.38 -17.03
C ARG A 147 12.56 -6.49 -16.27
N ILE A 148 12.01 -7.49 -16.97
CA ILE A 148 11.33 -8.64 -16.34
C ILE A 148 12.28 -9.36 -15.38
N LYS A 149 13.52 -9.64 -15.83
CA LYS A 149 14.54 -10.31 -15.01
C LYS A 149 14.99 -9.45 -13.83
N LEU A 150 15.23 -8.16 -14.05
CA LEU A 150 15.65 -7.23 -12.99
C LEU A 150 14.59 -7.09 -11.90
N LEU A 151 13.31 -7.07 -12.28
CA LEU A 151 12.19 -7.00 -11.34
C LEU A 151 11.82 -8.38 -10.75
N GLN A 152 12.54 -9.44 -11.12
CA GLN A 152 12.28 -10.83 -10.69
C GLN A 152 10.81 -11.24 -10.90
N LEU A 153 10.21 -10.75 -12.00
CA LEU A 153 8.84 -11.07 -12.35
C LEU A 153 8.80 -12.45 -13.01
N GLU A 154 8.10 -13.40 -12.41
CA GLU A 154 7.85 -14.71 -13.03
C GLU A 154 6.76 -14.53 -14.13
N ILE A 155 7.16 -13.93 -15.26
CA ILE A 155 6.33 -13.60 -16.41
C ILE A 155 7.04 -14.10 -17.67
N ASP A 156 6.37 -14.96 -18.41
CA ASP A 156 6.80 -15.47 -19.72
C ASP A 156 5.84 -15.01 -20.83
N LEU A 157 6.25 -15.16 -22.10
CA LEU A 157 5.40 -14.86 -23.25
C LEU A 157 4.03 -15.52 -23.16
N ASP A 158 3.99 -16.79 -22.76
CA ASP A 158 2.74 -17.54 -22.64
C ASP A 158 1.81 -16.96 -21.57
N THR A 159 2.39 -16.46 -20.47
CA THR A 159 1.60 -15.82 -19.41
C THR A 159 0.97 -14.52 -19.90
N VAL A 160 1.71 -13.74 -20.69
CA VAL A 160 1.23 -12.50 -21.31
C VAL A 160 0.16 -12.79 -22.36
N ALA A 161 0.39 -13.77 -23.25
CA ALA A 161 -0.56 -14.17 -24.27
C ALA A 161 -1.88 -14.65 -23.64
N LYS A 162 -1.82 -15.49 -22.59
CA LYS A 162 -2.99 -15.92 -21.82
C LYS A 162 -3.71 -14.74 -21.16
N ALA A 163 -2.98 -13.77 -20.61
CA ALA A 163 -3.57 -12.57 -20.01
C ALA A 163 -4.32 -11.71 -21.04
N ILE A 164 -3.76 -11.56 -22.25
CA ILE A 164 -4.39 -10.85 -23.38
C ILE A 164 -5.70 -11.53 -23.78
N ILE A 165 -5.69 -12.86 -23.95
CA ILE A 165 -6.86 -13.64 -24.37
C ILE A 165 -7.95 -13.65 -23.28
N LYS A 166 -7.56 -13.79 -22.00
CA LYS A 166 -8.49 -13.80 -20.87
C LYS A 166 -9.15 -12.44 -20.62
N SER A 167 -8.58 -11.36 -21.14
CA SER A 167 -9.05 -10.01 -20.88
C SER A 167 -10.45 -9.76 -21.47
N PRO A 168 -11.46 -9.42 -20.65
CA PRO A 168 -12.81 -9.17 -21.14
C PRO A 168 -12.91 -7.88 -21.97
N SER A 169 -11.98 -6.94 -21.81
CA SER A 169 -11.99 -5.66 -22.53
C SER A 169 -11.56 -5.80 -23.99
N LEU A 170 -10.65 -6.74 -24.28
CA LEU A 170 -10.05 -6.92 -25.61
C LEU A 170 -10.88 -7.86 -26.50
N LYS A 171 -11.60 -8.84 -25.92
CA LYS A 171 -12.44 -9.82 -26.62
C LYS A 171 -11.71 -10.51 -27.80
N LEU A 172 -10.42 -10.78 -27.63
CA LEU A 172 -9.59 -11.42 -28.66
C LEU A 172 -9.71 -12.94 -28.61
N ARG A 173 -9.67 -13.58 -29.78
CA ARG A 173 -9.61 -15.04 -29.91
C ARG A 173 -8.15 -15.53 -29.86
N PRO A 174 -7.88 -16.77 -29.42
CA PRO A 174 -6.51 -17.31 -29.40
C PRO A 174 -5.77 -17.20 -30.74
N ASN A 175 -6.47 -17.44 -31.85
CA ASN A 175 -5.90 -17.39 -33.20
C ASN A 175 -5.43 -15.98 -33.62
N GLN A 176 -5.84 -14.94 -32.89
CA GLN A 176 -5.47 -13.55 -33.17
C GLN A 176 -4.18 -13.15 -32.44
N VAL A 177 -3.71 -13.94 -31.48
CA VAL A 177 -2.52 -13.64 -30.67
C VAL A 177 -1.42 -14.64 -31.05
N VAL A 178 -0.41 -14.15 -31.74
CA VAL A 178 0.71 -14.95 -32.22
C VAL A 178 1.96 -14.56 -31.45
N CYS A 179 2.60 -15.52 -30.77
CA CYS A 179 3.90 -15.31 -30.16
C CYS A 179 4.97 -15.49 -31.24
N MET A 180 5.77 -14.45 -31.48
CA MET A 180 6.86 -14.47 -32.45
C MET A 180 8.17 -14.25 -31.69
N ASN A 181 9.22 -15.05 -31.92
CA ASN A 181 10.49 -14.93 -31.17
C ASN A 181 10.30 -15.04 -29.63
N PRO A 182 11.38 -15.10 -28.82
CA PRO A 182 11.24 -15.21 -27.36
C PRO A 182 10.80 -13.91 -26.65
N SER A 183 10.49 -12.83 -27.39
CA SER A 183 10.17 -11.52 -26.79
C SER A 183 9.10 -10.70 -27.52
N ILE A 184 8.49 -11.23 -28.59
CA ILE A 184 7.52 -10.48 -29.40
C ILE A 184 6.16 -11.17 -29.40
N ILE A 185 5.11 -10.38 -29.28
CA ILE A 185 3.72 -10.84 -29.47
C ILE A 185 3.09 -9.97 -30.56
N ALA A 186 2.51 -10.61 -31.57
CA ALA A 186 1.75 -9.96 -32.62
C ALA A 186 0.25 -10.23 -32.44
N ILE A 187 -0.56 -9.17 -32.47
CA ILE A 187 -2.01 -9.25 -32.37
C ILE A 187 -2.62 -8.84 -33.70
N TYR A 188 -3.40 -9.74 -34.29
CA TYR A 188 -4.10 -9.57 -35.56
C TYR A 188 -5.61 -9.37 -35.31
N PRO A 189 -6.10 -8.12 -35.25
CA PRO A 189 -7.53 -7.86 -35.08
C PRO A 189 -8.34 -8.39 -36.28
N GLU A 190 -9.55 -8.88 -36.01
CA GLU A 190 -10.49 -9.30 -37.06
C GLU A 190 -10.97 -8.09 -37.87
N ARG A 191 -11.13 -8.29 -39.18
CA ARG A 191 -11.67 -7.27 -40.07
C ARG A 191 -13.17 -7.10 -39.80
N ARG A 192 -13.56 -5.91 -39.35
CA ARG A 192 -14.97 -5.48 -39.27
C ARG A 192 -15.24 -4.46 -40.35
N GLU A 193 -16.24 -4.71 -41.21
CA GLU A 193 -16.53 -3.87 -42.39
C GLU A 193 -16.92 -2.43 -42.03
N THR A 194 -17.50 -2.22 -40.85
CA THR A 194 -18.02 -0.93 -40.39
C THR A 194 -17.00 -0.04 -39.66
N SER A 195 -15.79 -0.54 -39.39
CA SER A 195 -14.81 0.14 -38.53
C SER A 195 -13.53 0.46 -39.31
N SER A 196 -13.02 1.69 -39.22
CA SER A 196 -11.68 1.99 -39.77
C SER A 196 -10.62 1.18 -39.01
N ARG A 197 -9.73 0.51 -39.77
CA ARG A 197 -8.63 -0.30 -39.23
C ARG A 197 -7.76 0.47 -38.24
N TYR A 198 -7.51 1.74 -38.55
CA TYR A 198 -6.76 2.66 -37.68
C TYR A 198 -7.43 2.83 -36.30
N PHE A 199 -8.73 3.09 -36.25
CA PHE A 199 -9.43 3.28 -34.98
C PHE A 199 -9.47 2.00 -34.13
N VAL A 200 -9.60 0.83 -34.77
CA VAL A 200 -9.55 -0.46 -34.07
C VAL A 200 -8.19 -0.67 -33.41
N LEU A 201 -7.09 -0.43 -34.14
CA LEU A 201 -5.73 -0.57 -33.63
C LEU A 201 -5.44 0.43 -32.51
N GLN A 202 -5.83 1.69 -32.67
CA GLN A 202 -5.63 2.72 -31.66
C GLN A 202 -6.40 2.42 -30.37
N HIS A 203 -7.63 1.92 -30.48
CA HIS A 203 -8.42 1.50 -29.33
C HIS A 203 -7.80 0.29 -28.62
N LEU A 204 -7.40 -0.73 -29.38
CA LEU A 204 -6.73 -1.92 -28.82
C LEU A 204 -5.41 -1.55 -28.14
N LYS A 205 -4.60 -0.68 -28.74
CA LYS A 205 -3.34 -0.20 -28.16
C LYS A 205 -3.56 0.51 -26.81
N ALA A 206 -4.57 1.37 -26.72
CA ALA A 206 -4.91 2.05 -25.48
C ALA A 206 -5.32 1.07 -24.37
N GLN A 207 -6.10 0.03 -24.73
CA GLN A 207 -6.51 -1.00 -23.78
C GLN A 207 -5.36 -1.94 -23.38
N LEU A 208 -4.49 -2.29 -24.33
CA LEU A 208 -3.32 -3.14 -24.09
C LEU A 208 -2.35 -2.50 -23.12
N ASN A 209 -2.11 -1.18 -23.21
CA ASN A 209 -1.20 -0.49 -22.30
C ASN A 209 -1.60 -0.64 -20.81
N ASN A 210 -2.91 -0.69 -20.53
CA ASN A 210 -3.48 -0.79 -19.18
C ASN A 210 -3.83 -2.23 -18.77
N LEU A 211 -3.53 -3.22 -19.62
CA LEU A 211 -3.84 -4.61 -19.34
C LEU A 211 -3.06 -5.12 -18.12
N LEU A 212 -3.77 -5.66 -17.13
CA LEU A 212 -3.17 -6.31 -15.96
C LEU A 212 -2.55 -7.66 -16.36
N ILE A 213 -1.27 -7.85 -16.09
CA ILE A 213 -0.59 -9.15 -16.30
C ILE A 213 -0.44 -9.88 -14.97
N LYS A 214 0.06 -9.19 -13.94
CA LYS A 214 0.38 -9.77 -12.63
C LYS A 214 0.08 -8.77 -11.51
N GLY A 215 -0.13 -9.29 -10.31
CA GLY A 215 -0.47 -8.48 -9.13
C GLY A 215 -1.97 -8.27 -8.94
N PHE A 216 -2.31 -7.56 -7.86
CA PHE A 216 -3.70 -7.26 -7.53
C PHE A 216 -4.15 -5.95 -8.18
N PRO A 217 -5.33 -5.89 -8.83
CA PRO A 217 -5.79 -4.70 -9.55
C PRO A 217 -5.99 -3.49 -8.64
N SER A 218 -6.27 -3.72 -7.35
CA SER A 218 -6.51 -2.69 -6.33
C SER A 218 -5.23 -2.10 -5.73
N ILE A 219 -4.07 -2.75 -5.91
CA ILE A 219 -2.81 -2.34 -5.27
C ILE A 219 -1.94 -1.60 -6.28
N ASN A 220 -1.85 -0.28 -6.15
CA ASN A 220 -1.14 0.55 -7.12
C ASN A 220 0.39 0.50 -6.97
N ARG A 221 0.90 0.39 -5.75
CA ARG A 221 2.34 0.44 -5.45
C ARG A 221 2.63 -0.37 -4.19
N ALA A 222 3.76 -1.07 -4.18
CA ALA A 222 4.30 -1.71 -2.99
C ALA A 222 5.74 -1.22 -2.75
N ILE A 223 6.11 -1.05 -1.48
CA ILE A 223 7.46 -0.63 -1.07
C ILE A 223 7.94 -1.62 -0.01
N VAL A 224 9.20 -2.04 -0.13
CA VAL A 224 9.89 -2.81 0.90
C VAL A 224 10.60 -1.83 1.80
N HIS A 225 10.32 -1.91 3.10
CA HIS A 225 11.01 -1.15 4.14
C HIS A 225 11.95 -2.11 4.87
N PHE A 226 13.21 -1.70 5.06
CA PHE A 226 14.22 -2.44 5.82
C PHE A 226 14.40 -1.82 7.21
#